data_AF-A0A3B0LZZ8-F1
#
_entry.id   AF-A0A3B0LZZ8-F1
#
_cell.length_a   1.000
_cell.length_b   1.000
_cell.length_c   1.000
_cell.angle_alpha   90.00
_cell.angle_beta   90.00
_cell.angle_gamma   90.00
#
_symmetry.space_group_name_H-M   'P 1'
#
loop_
_entity.id
_entity.type
_entity.pdbx_description
1 polymer ?
#
loop_
_entity_poly.entity_id
_entity_poly.type
_entity_poly.pdbx_seq_one_letter_code
_entity_poly.pdbx_strand_id
1 'polypeptide(L)'
;MNHHLEIGLLSLAEAERYLKRSQLIPTDKELKSQPLLIPIKLALTEKEMETFYRVKVLLSTLGFDINISHNKATISGVSCPLRSQNLAELFPKLLKYFAQNTSCQLMELVVWLADHLVNEKQVWTIAQGIQLLADLERTYPELVKEPPKTLLQLIDFESVITALTHE
;
A
#
# COMPACT_ATOMS: atom_id res chain seq x y z
N MET A 1 12.41 36.76 8.66
CA MET A 1 11.95 35.35 8.64
C MET A 1 13.05 34.54 9.28
N ASN A 2 12.88 34.18 10.56
CA ASN A 2 13.79 33.24 11.21
C ASN A 2 13.51 31.87 10.58
N HIS A 3 14.40 31.43 9.69
CA HIS A 3 14.45 30.02 9.32
C HIS A 3 15.02 29.27 10.52
N HIS A 4 14.16 28.91 11.49
CA HIS A 4 14.53 27.85 12.42
C HIS A 4 14.78 26.61 11.55
N LEU A 5 16.01 26.08 11.61
CA LEU A 5 16.32 24.79 11.02
C LEU A 5 15.56 23.74 11.83
N GLU A 6 14.32 23.47 11.43
CA GLU A 6 13.52 22.39 11.99
C GLU A 6 13.98 21.09 11.34
N ILE A 7 14.52 20.19 12.16
CA ILE A 7 14.91 18.85 11.74
C ILE A 7 13.72 17.94 11.97
N GLY A 8 13.31 17.21 10.93
CA GLY A 8 12.22 16.25 10.99
C GLY A 8 12.70 14.80 10.86
N LEU A 9 12.12 13.90 11.65
CA LEU A 9 12.17 12.47 11.44
C LEU A 9 10.96 12.04 10.60
N LEU A 10 11.21 11.51 9.41
CA LEU A 10 10.17 11.05 8.51
C LEU A 10 10.16 9.52 8.40
N SER A 11 8.96 8.92 8.53
CA SER A 11 8.75 7.50 8.34
C SER A 11 8.62 7.15 6.86
N LEU A 12 9.68 6.59 6.27
CA LEU A 12 9.66 6.13 4.87
C LEU A 12 8.66 5.00 4.64
N ALA A 13 8.43 4.14 5.64
CA ALA A 13 7.42 3.09 5.55
C ALA A 13 6.00 3.67 5.44
N GLU A 14 5.66 4.67 6.26
CA GLU A 14 4.36 5.33 6.17
C GLU A 14 4.22 6.13 4.86
N ALA A 15 5.26 6.82 4.42
CA ALA A 15 5.28 7.49 3.11
C ALA A 15 5.01 6.51 1.96
N GLU A 16 5.65 5.33 1.98
CA GLU A 16 5.40 4.28 0.99
C GLU A 16 3.96 3.78 1.06
N ARG A 17 3.39 3.58 2.26
CA ARG A 17 1.98 3.18 2.42
C ARG A 17 1.03 4.16 1.73
N TYR A 18 1.21 5.47 1.93
CA TYR A 18 0.41 6.48 1.25
C TYR A 18 0.49 6.36 -0.27
N LEU A 19 1.70 6.19 -0.81
CA LEU A 19 1.92 6.02 -2.25
C LEU A 19 1.31 4.72 -2.79
N LYS A 20 1.37 3.61 -2.05
CA LYS A 20 0.69 2.37 -2.46
C LYS A 20 -0.82 2.56 -2.48
N ARG A 21 -1.39 3.29 -1.51
CA ARG A 21 -2.83 3.59 -1.48
C ARG A 21 -3.26 4.39 -2.70
N SER A 22 -2.57 5.47 -3.06
CA SER A 22 -2.95 6.26 -4.25
C SER A 22 -2.88 5.45 -5.53
N GLN A 23 -1.86 4.60 -5.66
CA GLN A 23 -1.69 3.72 -6.83
C GLN A 23 -2.79 2.65 -6.94
N LEU A 24 -3.43 2.31 -5.82
CA LEU A 24 -4.49 1.32 -5.74
C LEU A 24 -5.90 1.96 -5.79
N ILE A 25 -6.03 3.27 -5.68
CA ILE A 25 -7.32 3.96 -5.87
C ILE A 25 -7.54 4.14 -7.38
N PRO A 26 -8.61 3.58 -7.96
CA PRO A 26 -8.93 3.84 -9.36
C PRO A 26 -9.20 5.33 -9.58
N THR A 27 -8.46 5.98 -10.48
CA THR A 27 -8.76 7.36 -10.91
C THR A 27 -10.03 7.41 -11.77
N ASP A 28 -10.29 6.32 -12.50
CA ASP A 28 -11.50 6.11 -13.32
C ASP A 28 -12.36 4.98 -12.72
N LYS A 29 -12.97 4.14 -13.56
CA LYS A 29 -13.82 3.02 -13.12
C LYS A 29 -13.04 1.86 -12.52
N GLU A 30 -11.89 1.51 -13.10
CA GLU A 30 -11.14 0.29 -12.76
C GLU A 30 -9.64 0.49 -13.01
N LEU A 31 -8.79 -0.18 -12.23
CA LEU A 31 -7.36 -0.25 -12.51
C LEU A 31 -7.08 -1.17 -13.68
N LYS A 32 -6.23 -0.71 -14.60
CA LYS A 32 -5.83 -1.52 -15.76
C LYS A 32 -5.09 -2.78 -15.33
N SER A 33 -5.67 -3.94 -15.61
CA SER A 33 -5.02 -5.24 -15.45
C SER A 33 -3.90 -5.42 -16.47
N GLN A 34 -2.78 -6.00 -16.04
CA GLN A 34 -1.65 -6.37 -16.87
C GLN A 34 -1.40 -7.87 -16.77
N PRO A 35 -1.23 -8.58 -17.89
CA PRO A 35 -1.06 -10.02 -17.88
C PRO A 35 0.23 -10.42 -17.14
N LEU A 36 0.15 -11.49 -16.36
CA LEU A 36 1.30 -12.13 -15.74
C LEU A 36 2.07 -12.93 -16.79
N LEU A 37 3.39 -13.02 -16.63
CA LEU A 37 4.22 -13.88 -17.49
C LEU A 37 3.83 -15.35 -17.35
N ILE A 38 3.48 -15.76 -16.12
CA ILE A 38 3.03 -17.10 -15.78
C ILE A 38 1.76 -16.94 -14.94
N PRO A 39 0.61 -17.48 -15.38
CA PRO A 39 -0.61 -17.48 -14.57
C PRO A 39 -0.41 -18.25 -13.27
N ILE A 40 -0.91 -17.69 -12.17
CA ILE A 40 -0.77 -18.28 -10.83
C ILE A 40 -2.02 -19.10 -10.54
N LYS A 41 -1.83 -20.38 -10.23
CA LYS A 41 -2.92 -21.32 -9.95
C LYS A 41 -2.95 -21.67 -8.46
N LEU A 42 -4.14 -21.55 -7.85
CA LEU A 42 -4.35 -21.78 -6.43
C LEU A 42 -5.59 -22.65 -6.24
N ALA A 43 -5.50 -23.68 -5.40
CA ALA A 43 -6.69 -24.41 -4.96
C ALA A 43 -7.39 -23.59 -3.87
N LEU A 44 -8.70 -23.41 -4.00
CA LEU A 44 -9.53 -22.71 -3.04
C LEU A 44 -10.44 -23.69 -2.30
N THR A 45 -10.64 -23.45 -1.01
CA THR A 45 -11.70 -24.10 -0.23
C THR A 45 -13.08 -23.56 -0.62
N GLU A 46 -14.15 -24.27 -0.26
CA GLU A 46 -15.52 -23.80 -0.51
C GLU A 46 -15.79 -22.41 0.08
N LYS A 47 -15.33 -22.16 1.32
CA LYS A 47 -15.46 -20.85 1.98
C LYS A 47 -14.69 -19.73 1.27
N GLU A 48 -13.51 -20.03 0.73
CA GLU A 48 -12.72 -19.08 -0.05
C GLU A 48 -13.38 -18.79 -1.40
N MET A 49 -14.02 -19.78 -2.02
CA MET A 49 -14.80 -19.62 -3.24
C MET A 49 -16.01 -18.71 -3.03
N GLU A 50 -16.79 -18.96 -1.97
CA GLU A 50 -17.92 -18.09 -1.58
C GLU A 50 -17.45 -16.65 -1.36
N THR A 51 -16.34 -16.49 -0.65
CA THR A 51 -15.76 -15.17 -0.38
C THR A 51 -15.30 -14.50 -1.68
N PHE A 52 -14.62 -15.23 -2.57
CA PHE A 52 -14.19 -14.72 -3.87
C PHE A 52 -15.38 -14.20 -4.68
N TYR A 53 -16.46 -14.96 -4.81
CA TYR A 53 -17.64 -14.52 -5.57
C TYR A 53 -18.30 -13.29 -4.95
N ARG A 54 -18.30 -13.16 -3.61
CA ARG A 54 -18.80 -11.96 -2.93
C ARG A 54 -17.98 -10.70 -3.27
N VAL A 55 -16.66 -10.80 -3.33
CA VAL A 55 -15.77 -9.64 -3.56
C VAL A 55 -15.25 -9.51 -4.99
N LYS A 56 -15.69 -10.38 -5.91
CA LYS A 56 -15.18 -10.46 -7.28
C LYS A 56 -15.16 -9.11 -7.98
N VAL A 57 -16.24 -8.34 -7.86
CA VAL A 57 -16.36 -7.01 -8.49
C VAL A 57 -15.28 -6.07 -7.96
N LEU A 58 -15.05 -6.03 -6.65
CA LEU A 58 -14.00 -5.19 -6.05
C LEU A 58 -12.60 -5.60 -6.51
N LEU A 59 -12.33 -6.91 -6.59
CA LEU A 59 -11.06 -7.43 -7.09
C LEU A 59 -10.84 -7.01 -8.55
N SER A 60 -11.87 -7.15 -9.41
CA SER A 60 -11.80 -6.70 -10.80
C SER A 60 -11.60 -5.18 -10.91
N THR A 61 -12.26 -4.39 -10.09
CA THR A 61 -12.04 -2.92 -10.00
C THR A 61 -10.60 -2.58 -9.65
N LEU A 62 -9.91 -3.41 -8.85
CA LEU A 62 -8.48 -3.25 -8.54
C LEU A 62 -7.54 -3.92 -9.54
N GLY A 63 -8.06 -4.38 -10.67
CA GLY A 63 -7.30 -4.90 -11.80
C GLY A 63 -6.92 -6.38 -11.67
N PHE A 64 -7.50 -7.14 -10.74
CA PHE A 64 -7.33 -8.59 -10.71
C PHE A 64 -8.13 -9.25 -11.83
N ASP A 65 -7.44 -9.99 -12.69
CA ASP A 65 -8.03 -10.89 -13.68
C ASP A 65 -7.91 -12.34 -13.19
N ILE A 66 -9.03 -12.86 -12.70
CA ILE A 66 -9.12 -14.16 -12.03
C ILE A 66 -10.23 -15.00 -12.63
N ASN A 67 -9.85 -16.20 -13.07
CA ASN A 67 -10.77 -17.21 -13.56
C ASN A 67 -10.81 -18.42 -12.62
N ILE A 68 -12.02 -18.90 -12.33
CA ILE A 68 -12.25 -20.05 -11.46
C ILE A 68 -12.67 -21.25 -12.31
N SER A 69 -12.02 -22.39 -12.10
CA SER A 69 -12.38 -23.67 -12.71
C SER A 69 -12.10 -24.82 -11.74
N HIS A 70 -13.09 -25.68 -11.47
CA HIS A 70 -12.94 -26.85 -10.59
C HIS A 70 -12.28 -26.53 -9.23
N ASN A 71 -12.79 -25.50 -8.53
CA ASN A 71 -12.25 -24.97 -7.26
C ASN A 71 -10.78 -24.52 -7.34
N LYS A 72 -10.28 -24.23 -8.54
CA LYS A 72 -8.95 -23.64 -8.76
C LYS A 72 -9.11 -22.24 -9.30
N ALA A 73 -8.52 -21.27 -8.59
CA ALA A 73 -8.35 -19.92 -9.08
C ALA A 73 -7.10 -19.83 -9.96
N THR A 74 -7.24 -19.22 -11.12
CA THR A 74 -6.15 -18.86 -12.01
C THR A 74 -6.10 -17.34 -12.12
N ILE A 75 -5.07 -16.73 -11.55
CA ILE A 75 -4.78 -15.31 -11.68
C ILE A 75 -3.95 -15.12 -12.95
N SER A 76 -4.53 -14.48 -13.96
CA SER A 76 -3.92 -14.27 -15.27
C SER A 76 -3.33 -12.87 -15.41
N GLY A 77 -3.81 -11.90 -14.63
CA GLY A 77 -3.35 -10.51 -14.66
C GLY A 77 -3.67 -9.77 -13.36
N VAL A 78 -2.90 -8.72 -13.08
CA VAL A 78 -3.10 -7.83 -11.94
C VAL A 78 -2.73 -6.39 -12.32
N SER A 79 -3.18 -5.40 -11.54
CA SER A 79 -2.71 -4.02 -11.69
C SER A 79 -1.22 -3.87 -11.39
N CYS A 80 -0.60 -2.82 -11.94
CA CYS A 80 0.86 -2.58 -11.82
C CYS A 80 1.40 -2.66 -10.37
N PRO A 81 0.73 -2.09 -9.34
CA PRO A 81 1.24 -2.11 -7.96
C PRO A 81 1.32 -3.52 -7.35
N LEU A 82 0.52 -4.46 -7.85
CA LEU A 82 0.43 -5.83 -7.38
C LEU A 82 1.40 -6.78 -8.09
N ARG A 83 2.00 -6.34 -9.20
CA ARG A 83 2.78 -7.20 -10.11
C ARG A 83 4.03 -7.80 -9.45
N SER A 84 4.66 -7.08 -8.53
CA SER A 84 5.89 -7.53 -7.85
C SER A 84 5.61 -8.37 -6.60
N GLN A 85 4.35 -8.63 -6.26
CA GLN A 85 4.00 -9.32 -5.03
C GLN A 85 3.95 -10.83 -5.20
N ASN A 86 4.16 -11.54 -4.09
CA ASN A 86 3.89 -12.97 -4.03
C ASN A 86 2.37 -13.23 -3.98
N LEU A 87 1.72 -13.20 -5.14
CA LEU A 87 0.25 -13.37 -5.23
C LEU A 87 -0.22 -14.74 -4.73
N ALA A 88 0.64 -15.77 -4.76
CA ALA A 88 0.30 -17.09 -4.21
C ALA A 88 0.14 -17.05 -2.68
N GLU A 89 0.82 -16.13 -2.00
CA GLU A 89 0.68 -15.90 -0.56
C GLU A 89 -0.35 -14.80 -0.25
N LEU A 90 -0.34 -13.71 -1.02
CA LEU A 90 -1.20 -12.55 -0.81
C LEU A 90 -2.68 -12.89 -1.03
N PHE A 91 -3.01 -13.61 -2.11
CA PHE A 91 -4.41 -13.85 -2.48
C PHE A 91 -5.18 -14.69 -1.46
N PRO A 92 -4.65 -15.80 -0.92
CA PRO A 92 -5.31 -16.53 0.16
C PRO A 92 -5.47 -15.70 1.44
N LYS A 93 -4.47 -14.88 1.80
CA LYS A 93 -4.58 -13.96 2.95
C LYS A 93 -5.71 -12.96 2.74
N LEU A 94 -5.83 -12.43 1.53
CA LEU A 94 -6.88 -11.50 1.15
C LEU A 94 -8.27 -12.12 1.26
N LEU A 95 -8.47 -13.34 0.75
CA LEU A 95 -9.74 -14.04 0.88
C LEU A 95 -10.08 -14.35 2.34
N LYS A 96 -9.10 -14.73 3.17
CA LYS A 96 -9.32 -14.94 4.61
C LYS A 96 -9.73 -13.67 5.34
N TYR A 97 -9.11 -12.54 5.01
CA TYR A 97 -9.50 -11.23 5.54
C TYR A 97 -10.95 -10.93 5.22
N PHE A 98 -11.37 -11.14 3.97
CA PHE A 98 -12.76 -10.91 3.58
C PHE A 98 -13.74 -11.91 4.17
N ALA A 99 -13.35 -13.16 4.40
CA ALA A 99 -14.22 -14.15 5.02
C ALA A 99 -14.66 -13.74 6.44
N GLN A 100 -13.87 -12.91 7.12
CA GLN A 100 -14.15 -12.41 8.47
C GLN A 100 -14.94 -11.09 8.49
N ASN A 101 -14.98 -10.35 7.37
CA ASN A 101 -15.61 -9.04 7.27
C ASN A 101 -16.86 -9.12 6.39
N THR A 102 -18.04 -8.88 6.98
CA THR A 102 -19.34 -9.05 6.27
C THR A 102 -19.65 -7.90 5.32
N SER A 103 -19.17 -6.68 5.64
CA SER A 103 -19.14 -5.52 4.74
C SER A 103 -17.73 -5.39 4.20
N CYS A 104 -17.59 -5.24 2.88
CA CYS A 104 -16.30 -5.01 2.24
C CYS A 104 -16.46 -3.87 1.26
N GLN A 105 -15.86 -2.73 1.57
CA GLN A 105 -15.82 -1.58 0.68
C GLN A 105 -14.51 -1.52 -0.10
N LEU A 106 -14.51 -0.84 -1.25
CA LEU A 106 -13.31 -0.67 -2.07
C LEU A 106 -12.17 -0.04 -1.27
N MET A 107 -12.45 0.98 -0.46
CA MET A 107 -11.42 1.67 0.31
C MET A 107 -10.80 0.80 1.41
N GLU A 108 -11.57 -0.08 2.05
CA GLU A 108 -11.05 -1.04 3.03
C GLU A 108 -10.07 -2.01 2.35
N LEU A 109 -10.39 -2.44 1.13
CA LEU A 109 -9.53 -3.30 0.33
C LEU A 109 -8.24 -2.57 -0.10
N VAL A 110 -8.35 -1.32 -0.53
CA VAL A 110 -7.20 -0.48 -0.89
C VAL A 110 -6.25 -0.32 0.29
N VAL A 111 -6.78 0.01 1.47
CA VAL A 111 -5.98 0.17 2.69
C VAL A 111 -5.30 -1.14 3.05
N TRP A 112 -6.06 -2.24 3.10
CA TRP A 112 -5.52 -3.55 3.42
C TRP A 112 -4.42 -3.97 2.45
N LEU A 113 -4.63 -3.81 1.14
CA LEU A 113 -3.62 -4.15 0.14
C LEU A 113 -2.38 -3.29 0.33
N ALA A 114 -2.52 -1.98 0.42
CA ALA A 114 -1.38 -1.08 0.59
C ALA A 114 -0.50 -1.45 1.79
N ASP A 115 -1.12 -1.81 2.92
CA ASP A 115 -0.38 -2.25 4.11
C ASP A 115 0.38 -3.56 3.86
N HIS A 116 -0.13 -4.44 3.01
CA HIS A 116 0.53 -5.70 2.61
C HIS A 116 1.50 -5.54 1.43
N LEU A 117 1.52 -4.39 0.74
CA LEU A 117 2.47 -4.10 -0.34
C LEU A 117 3.77 -3.49 0.18
N VAL A 118 3.76 -2.89 1.37
CA VAL A 118 4.94 -2.27 1.97
C VAL A 118 5.86 -3.32 2.55
N ASN A 119 7.13 -3.23 2.18
CA ASN A 119 8.15 -4.11 2.73
C ASN A 119 8.77 -3.47 3.98
N GLU A 120 8.26 -3.84 5.16
CA GLU A 120 8.76 -3.31 6.43
C GLU A 120 10.25 -3.61 6.68
N LYS A 121 10.82 -4.61 6.01
CA LYS A 121 12.24 -4.99 6.15
C LYS A 121 13.14 -4.30 5.14
N GLN A 122 12.61 -3.37 4.34
CA GLN A 122 13.39 -2.66 3.34
C GLN A 122 14.45 -1.77 3.99
N VAL A 123 15.70 -1.97 3.59
CA VAL A 123 16.78 -1.03 3.89
C VAL A 123 16.76 0.06 2.83
N TRP A 124 16.51 1.30 3.26
CA TRP A 124 16.40 2.45 2.37
C TRP A 124 17.77 3.08 2.11
N THR A 125 18.03 3.40 0.85
CA THR A 125 19.11 4.31 0.46
C THR A 125 18.61 5.75 0.47
N ILE A 126 19.54 6.71 0.58
CA ILE A 126 19.21 8.14 0.52
C ILE A 126 18.47 8.48 -0.78
N ALA A 127 18.95 7.96 -1.92
CA ALA A 127 18.34 8.20 -3.22
C ALA A 127 16.89 7.69 -3.30
N GLN A 128 16.61 6.51 -2.74
CA GLN A 128 15.24 5.98 -2.65
C GLN A 128 14.36 6.85 -1.75
N GLY A 129 14.90 7.32 -0.61
CA GLY A 129 14.19 8.24 0.28
C GLY A 129 13.79 9.54 -0.42
N ILE A 130 14.73 10.16 -1.14
CA ILE A 130 14.47 11.40 -1.92
C ILE A 130 13.40 11.15 -2.98
N GLN A 131 13.52 10.06 -3.75
CA GLN A 131 12.54 9.74 -4.80
C GLN A 131 11.14 9.49 -4.21
N LEU A 132 11.06 8.76 -3.10
CA LEU A 132 9.82 8.48 -2.41
C LEU A 132 9.13 9.77 -1.96
N LEU A 133 9.89 10.71 -1.40
CA LEU A 133 9.36 12.01 -0.98
C LEU A 133 8.85 12.83 -2.15
N ALA A 134 9.63 12.93 -3.24
CA ALA A 134 9.20 13.65 -4.44
C ALA A 134 7.89 13.08 -5.02
N ASP A 135 7.76 11.75 -5.01
CA ASP A 135 6.53 11.09 -5.44
C ASP A 135 5.36 11.35 -4.49
N LEU A 136 5.61 11.34 -3.18
CA LEU A 136 4.61 11.62 -2.16
C LEU A 136 4.08 13.05 -2.27
N GLU A 137 4.97 14.04 -2.40
CA GLU A 137 4.63 15.46 -2.54
C GLU A 137 3.76 15.72 -3.77
N ARG A 138 4.10 15.09 -4.89
CA ARG A 138 3.33 15.17 -6.14
C ARG A 138 1.94 14.55 -6.00
N THR A 139 1.81 13.48 -5.22
CA THR A 139 0.58 12.68 -5.13
C THR A 139 -0.37 13.19 -4.05
N TYR A 140 0.16 13.66 -2.93
CA TYR A 140 -0.61 14.13 -1.77
C TYR A 140 -0.09 15.50 -1.29
N PRO A 141 -0.34 16.58 -2.04
CA PRO A 141 0.12 17.92 -1.64
C PRO A 141 -0.44 18.34 -0.27
N GLU A 142 -1.65 17.90 0.10
CA GLU A 142 -2.24 18.20 1.41
C GLU A 142 -1.51 17.51 2.57
N LEU A 143 -0.97 16.31 2.34
CA LEU A 143 -0.20 15.57 3.35
C LEU A 143 1.14 16.25 3.67
N VAL A 144 1.67 17.04 2.72
CA VAL A 144 2.88 17.84 2.91
C VAL A 144 2.60 19.09 3.72
N LYS A 145 1.44 19.72 3.51
CA LYS A 145 1.03 20.92 4.26
C LYS A 145 0.79 20.60 5.73
N GLU A 146 0.11 19.48 6.00
CA GLU A 146 -0.23 19.06 7.35
C GLU A 146 0.09 17.56 7.55
N PRO A 147 1.37 17.22 7.74
CA PRO A 147 1.77 15.83 7.88
C PRO A 147 1.32 15.28 9.24
N PRO A 148 0.70 14.08 9.28
CA PRO A 148 0.37 13.44 10.54
C PRO A 148 1.65 13.07 11.30
N LYS A 149 1.57 13.04 12.63
CA LYS A 149 2.70 12.66 13.50
C LYS A 149 3.25 11.25 13.26
N THR A 150 2.49 10.38 12.58
CA THR A 150 2.95 9.06 12.16
C THR A 150 3.88 9.12 10.96
N LEU A 151 3.76 10.17 10.13
CA LEU A 151 4.59 10.40 8.96
C LEU A 151 5.80 11.27 9.28
N LEU A 152 5.61 12.43 9.90
CA LEU A 152 6.67 13.39 10.20
C LEU A 152 6.61 13.80 11.68
N GLN A 153 7.77 13.75 12.34
CA GLN A 153 7.94 14.26 13.69
C GLN A 153 9.06 15.29 13.70
N LEU A 154 8.76 16.50 14.16
CA LEU A 154 9.78 17.51 14.37
C LEU A 154 10.58 17.15 15.62
N ILE A 155 11.91 17.22 15.50
CA ILE A 155 12.84 16.97 16.59
C ILE A 155 13.16 18.32 17.23
N ASP A 156 12.87 18.44 18.52
CA ASP A 156 13.24 19.62 19.30
C ASP A 156 14.72 19.57 19.69
N PHE A 157 15.52 20.45 19.08
CA PHE A 157 16.94 20.62 19.38
C PHE A 157 17.23 21.76 20.35
N GLU A 158 16.24 22.56 20.77
CA GLU A 158 16.49 23.70 21.67
C GLU A 158 17.05 23.22 23.01
N SER A 159 16.53 22.11 23.53
CA SER A 159 17.03 21.47 24.74
C SER A 159 18.49 21.04 24.63
N VAL A 160 18.91 20.49 23.49
CA VAL A 160 20.29 20.03 23.23
C VAL A 160 21.24 21.21 23.06
N ILE A 161 20.83 22.23 22.30
CA ILE A 161 21.63 23.43 22.07
C ILE A 161 21.82 24.21 23.37
N THR A 162 20.78 24.33 24.19
CA THR A 162 20.86 24.98 25.51
C THR A 162 21.83 24.24 26.43
N ALA A 163 21.81 22.91 26.44
CA ALA A 163 22.75 22.12 27.23
C ALA A 163 24.22 22.28 26.79
N LEU A 164 24.48 22.43 25.49
CA LEU A 164 25.84 22.63 24.94
C LEU A 164 26.38 24.06 25.10
N THR A 165 25.51 25.05 25.33
CA THR A 165 25.87 26.47 25.45
C THR A 165 25.98 26.97 26.89
N HIS A 166 25.59 26.14 27.87
CA HIS A 166 25.70 26.42 29.30
C HIS A 166 26.80 25.60 30.01
N GLU A 167 27.81 25.12 29.27
CA GLU A 167 29.17 24.85 29.79
C GLU A 167 30.09 26.05 29.55
#